data_AF-A0AAD8YT55-F1
#
_entry.id   AF-A0AAD8YT55-F1
#
_cell.length_a   1.000
_cell.length_b   1.000
_cell.length_c   1.000
_cell.angle_alpha   90.00
_cell.angle_beta   90.00
_cell.angle_gamma   90.00
#
_symmetry.space_group_name_H-M   'P 1'
#
loop_
_entity.id
_entity.type
_entity.pdbx_description
1 polymer ?
#
loop_
_entity_poly.entity_id
_entity_poly.type
_entity_poly.pdbx_seq_one_letter_code
_entity_poly.pdbx_strand_id
1 'polypeptide(L)'
;MVELHNIGKPSTLVGLQIRNDMIAIDTGLYIGAVSDLKDAQALTEAGITHILTVDSEEPAVTGFEIKFVRALDDSSTDLLSKLDDCIHFIEDALNASECKPSSVLVHCHVGQSRSAAVVTAYLMKVQKLTLHDAYTKLQRLKPDVKMNEEFLDQLAMYESMNCELDRNSPLYKQFRLRKVTEKYPEQGILCFINAELQNVPKEVFAADPAQTQNAEVVYRCRKCRRVLFRRSSILSHSMGSGPSAFSHKRPSGRLPATGDQTECTSYFIEPVQWMEKGLLGVMDGQLLCPKCNSKLGSFNWYGEQCSCGRWVTPAFQMHKNRVDEIKHISIVALK
;
A
#
# COMPACT_ATOMS: atom_id res chain seq x y z
N MET A 1 -63.29 3.06 45.82
CA MET A 1 -62.70 4.09 44.94
C MET A 1 -61.23 4.18 45.26
N VAL A 2 -60.40 3.54 44.44
CA VAL A 2 -58.95 3.61 44.50
C VAL A 2 -58.55 4.33 43.21
N GLU A 3 -58.01 5.54 43.31
CA GLU A 3 -57.39 6.22 42.17
C GLU A 3 -55.93 6.54 42.52
N LEU A 4 -55.06 5.90 41.74
CA LEU A 4 -53.62 6.03 41.74
C LEU A 4 -53.22 7.40 41.21
N HIS A 5 -52.53 8.19 42.04
CA HIS A 5 -51.89 9.42 41.58
C HIS A 5 -50.62 9.08 40.79
N ASN A 6 -50.62 9.51 39.53
CA ASN A 6 -49.58 9.33 38.55
C ASN A 6 -48.47 10.37 38.80
N ILE A 7 -47.29 9.93 39.27
CA ILE A 7 -46.10 10.78 39.44
C ILE A 7 -45.35 10.79 38.11
N GLY A 8 -45.61 11.79 37.27
CA GLY A 8 -44.78 12.10 36.12
C GLY A 8 -43.45 12.71 36.54
N LYS A 9 -42.34 11.98 36.35
CA LYS A 9 -40.98 12.55 36.38
C LYS A 9 -40.70 13.28 35.06
N PRO A 10 -39.99 14.42 35.07
CA PRO A 10 -39.48 15.01 33.85
C PRO A 10 -38.21 14.28 33.43
N SER A 11 -38.26 13.56 32.31
CA SER A 11 -37.08 13.03 31.62
C SER A 11 -36.84 13.87 30.37
N THR A 12 -36.04 14.93 30.50
CA THR A 12 -35.48 15.64 29.35
C THR A 12 -33.97 15.38 29.35
N LEU A 13 -33.58 14.21 28.85
CA LEU A 13 -32.24 14.00 28.31
C LEU A 13 -32.38 14.21 26.81
N VAL A 14 -32.11 15.44 26.37
CA VAL A 14 -31.87 15.72 24.95
C VAL A 14 -30.55 15.01 24.63
N GLY A 15 -30.65 13.86 23.97
CA GLY A 15 -29.49 13.22 23.37
C GLY A 15 -28.87 14.19 22.39
N LEU A 16 -27.60 14.56 22.58
CA LEU A 16 -26.81 15.17 21.53
C LEU A 16 -26.71 14.16 20.39
N GLN A 17 -27.60 14.28 19.42
CA GLN A 17 -27.42 13.68 18.13
C GLN A 17 -26.31 14.49 17.46
N ILE A 18 -25.07 13.99 17.56
CA ILE A 18 -23.93 14.56 16.84
C ILE A 18 -24.32 14.49 15.36
N ARG A 19 -24.74 15.62 14.80
CA ARG A 19 -24.96 15.74 13.37
C ARG A 19 -23.59 15.56 12.72
N ASN A 20 -23.48 14.50 11.94
CA ASN A 20 -22.27 14.20 11.17
C ASN A 20 -22.37 14.99 9.87
N ASP A 21 -22.34 16.32 9.99
CA ASP A 21 -22.45 17.23 8.86
C ASP A 21 -21.11 17.26 8.11
N MET A 22 -21.13 17.53 6.81
CA MET A 22 -19.92 17.78 6.02
C MET A 22 -19.14 18.97 6.62
N ILE A 23 -17.81 18.85 6.73
CA ILE A 23 -16.95 19.86 7.36
C ILE A 23 -15.97 20.42 6.33
N ALA A 24 -15.84 21.74 6.27
CA ALA A 24 -14.82 22.42 5.48
C ALA A 24 -13.43 22.20 6.09
N ILE A 25 -12.49 21.68 5.30
CA ILE A 25 -11.12 21.40 5.70
C ILE A 25 -10.15 22.47 5.17
N ASP A 26 -10.40 22.95 3.96
CA ASP A 26 -9.66 24.02 3.32
C ASP A 26 -10.60 24.77 2.36
N THR A 27 -10.11 25.85 1.73
CA THR A 27 -10.87 26.60 0.74
C THR A 27 -11.33 25.67 -0.40
N GLY A 28 -12.64 25.46 -0.50
CA GLY A 28 -13.24 24.58 -1.50
C GLY A 28 -13.13 23.07 -1.21
N LEU A 29 -12.52 22.64 -0.09
CA LEU A 29 -12.38 21.22 0.24
C LEU A 29 -13.20 20.84 1.47
N TYR A 30 -14.05 19.83 1.32
CA TYR A 30 -14.93 19.32 2.37
C TYR A 30 -14.72 17.82 2.62
N ILE A 31 -14.90 17.38 3.88
CA ILE A 31 -14.95 15.98 4.27
C ILE A 31 -16.34 15.61 4.81
N GLY A 32 -16.86 14.44 4.46
CA GLY A 32 -18.17 14.00 4.92
C GLY A 32 -18.40 12.49 4.92
N ALA A 33 -19.66 12.12 5.16
CA ALA A 33 -20.22 10.78 5.18
C ALA A 33 -21.23 10.58 4.03
N VAL A 34 -21.66 9.35 3.79
CA VAL A 34 -22.65 9.04 2.76
C VAL A 34 -24.01 9.68 3.04
N SER A 35 -24.30 10.00 4.31
CA SER A 35 -25.52 10.73 4.68
C SER A 35 -25.58 12.14 4.11
N ASP A 36 -24.44 12.81 3.95
CA ASP A 36 -24.36 14.19 3.44
C ASP A 36 -24.82 14.29 1.99
N LEU A 37 -24.68 13.20 1.23
CA LEU A 37 -25.15 13.10 -0.15
C LEU A 37 -26.67 13.24 -0.31
N LYS A 38 -27.44 13.07 0.77
CA LYS A 38 -28.90 13.18 0.76
C LYS A 38 -29.38 14.63 0.90
N ASP A 39 -28.53 15.53 1.37
CA ASP A 39 -28.87 16.93 1.58
C ASP A 39 -28.41 17.79 0.38
N ALA A 40 -29.23 17.78 -0.68
CA ALA A 40 -28.94 18.54 -1.90
C ALA A 40 -28.84 20.05 -1.64
N GLN A 41 -29.54 20.57 -0.63
CA GLN A 41 -29.48 21.98 -0.26
C GLN A 41 -28.12 22.31 0.34
N ALA A 42 -27.65 21.53 1.31
CA ALA A 42 -26.33 21.73 1.93
C ALA A 42 -25.20 21.63 0.90
N LEU A 43 -25.26 20.68 -0.04
CA LEU A 43 -24.28 20.54 -1.13
C LEU A 43 -24.26 21.78 -2.04
N THR A 44 -25.44 22.31 -2.38
CA THR A 44 -25.58 23.49 -3.23
C THR A 44 -25.08 24.75 -2.51
N GLU A 45 -25.43 24.93 -1.24
CA GLU A 45 -24.99 26.06 -0.41
C GLU A 45 -23.46 26.06 -0.20
N ALA A 46 -22.84 24.88 -0.08
CA ALA A 46 -21.39 24.72 -0.01
C ALA A 46 -20.69 24.84 -1.39
N GLY A 47 -21.45 24.99 -2.49
CA GLY A 47 -20.91 25.10 -3.84
C GLY A 47 -20.20 23.83 -4.32
N ILE A 48 -20.60 22.66 -3.81
CA ILE A 48 -20.02 21.38 -4.22
C ILE A 48 -20.33 21.13 -5.69
N THR A 49 -19.30 20.86 -6.47
CA THR A 49 -19.41 20.51 -7.90
C THR A 49 -18.79 19.15 -8.20
N HIS A 50 -17.84 18.72 -7.35
CA HIS A 50 -17.11 17.47 -7.49
C HIS A 50 -17.27 16.61 -6.23
N ILE A 51 -17.41 15.30 -6.42
CA ILE A 51 -17.53 14.34 -5.32
C ILE A 51 -16.50 13.23 -5.51
N LEU A 52 -15.64 13.06 -4.51
CA LEU A 52 -14.72 11.94 -4.41
C LEU A 52 -15.25 10.92 -3.40
N THR A 53 -15.73 9.78 -3.89
CA THR A 53 -16.25 8.71 -3.05
C THR A 53 -15.18 7.65 -2.83
N VAL A 54 -14.82 7.42 -1.56
CA VAL A 54 -13.87 6.40 -1.13
C VAL A 54 -14.60 5.39 -0.26
N ASP A 55 -15.33 4.47 -0.90
CA ASP A 55 -16.26 3.55 -0.22
C ASP A 55 -16.35 2.17 -0.88
N SER A 56 -17.11 1.24 -0.30
CA SER A 56 -17.31 -0.11 -0.86
C SER A 56 -18.24 -0.12 -2.06
N GLU A 57 -19.15 0.86 -2.14
CA GLU A 57 -20.21 0.99 -3.14
C GLU A 57 -20.16 2.39 -3.78
N GLU A 58 -20.54 2.45 -5.05
CA GLU A 58 -20.63 3.70 -5.80
C GLU A 58 -21.86 4.51 -5.34
N PRO A 59 -21.76 5.85 -5.22
CA PRO A 59 -22.88 6.63 -4.71
C PRO A 59 -24.00 6.74 -5.75
N ALA A 60 -25.24 6.63 -5.31
CA ALA A 60 -26.42 6.87 -6.15
C ALA A 60 -26.77 8.38 -6.20
N VAL A 61 -25.85 9.20 -6.71
CA VAL A 61 -26.04 10.65 -6.88
C VAL A 61 -25.76 11.10 -8.31
N THR A 62 -26.43 12.16 -8.74
CA THR A 62 -26.31 12.73 -10.09
C THR A 62 -26.14 14.25 -10.01
N GLY A 63 -25.63 14.87 -11.08
CA GLY A 63 -25.46 16.33 -11.15
C GLY A 63 -24.12 16.84 -10.63
N PHE A 64 -23.17 15.96 -10.33
CA PHE A 64 -21.81 16.27 -9.91
C PHE A 64 -20.80 15.53 -10.79
N GLU A 65 -19.58 16.05 -10.88
CA GLU A 65 -18.45 15.31 -11.42
C GLU A 65 -17.95 14.33 -10.34
N ILE A 66 -18.04 13.03 -10.58
CA ILE A 66 -17.82 12.00 -9.56
C ILE A 66 -16.59 11.16 -9.90
N LYS A 67 -15.72 10.97 -8.91
CA LYS A 67 -14.68 9.94 -8.93
C LYS A 67 -14.97 8.93 -7.84
N PHE A 68 -15.15 7.66 -8.24
CA PHE A 68 -15.33 6.55 -7.32
C PHE A 68 -14.03 5.76 -7.15
N VAL A 69 -13.64 5.55 -5.90
CA VAL A 69 -12.51 4.72 -5.49
C VAL A 69 -13.02 3.66 -4.54
N ARG A 70 -13.10 2.42 -5.04
CA ARG A 70 -13.54 1.30 -4.22
C ARG A 70 -12.53 0.99 -3.11
N ALA A 71 -12.95 1.13 -1.86
CA ALA A 71 -12.12 0.91 -0.68
C ALA A 71 -12.94 0.38 0.51
N LEU A 72 -12.48 -0.70 1.14
CA LEU A 72 -13.01 -1.17 2.41
C LEU A 72 -12.29 -0.45 3.56
N ASP A 73 -12.93 -0.39 4.73
CA ASP A 73 -12.32 0.20 5.93
C ASP A 73 -11.61 -0.85 6.77
N ASP A 74 -10.69 -1.57 6.14
CA ASP A 74 -9.95 -2.67 6.75
C ASP A 74 -8.50 -2.72 6.27
N SER A 75 -7.72 -3.56 6.96
CA SER A 75 -6.29 -3.73 6.70
C SER A 75 -5.98 -4.29 5.32
N SER A 76 -6.92 -4.91 4.60
CA SER A 76 -6.68 -5.51 3.28
C SER A 76 -6.63 -4.46 2.15
N THR A 77 -7.12 -3.25 2.41
CA THR A 77 -7.27 -2.21 1.40
C THR A 77 -5.95 -1.51 1.07
N ASP A 78 -5.60 -1.50 -0.22
CA ASP A 78 -4.51 -0.68 -0.78
C ASP A 78 -5.07 0.67 -1.25
N LEU A 79 -5.03 1.66 -0.36
CA LEU A 79 -5.38 3.04 -0.66
C LEU A 79 -4.17 3.82 -1.19
N LEU A 80 -2.96 3.46 -0.77
CA LEU A 80 -1.69 4.06 -1.18
C LEU A 80 -1.56 4.14 -2.71
N SER A 81 -1.91 3.07 -3.43
CA SER A 81 -1.84 3.06 -4.90
C SER A 81 -2.81 3.99 -5.61
N LYS A 82 -3.77 4.56 -4.87
CA LYS A 82 -4.84 5.44 -5.37
C LYS A 82 -4.71 6.89 -4.93
N LEU A 83 -3.82 7.19 -3.96
CA LEU A 83 -3.70 8.52 -3.36
C LEU A 83 -3.40 9.61 -4.39
N ASP A 84 -2.44 9.38 -5.28
CA ASP A 84 -2.10 10.39 -6.30
C ASP A 84 -3.27 10.69 -7.25
N ASP A 85 -3.98 9.65 -7.69
CA ASP A 85 -5.17 9.80 -8.55
C ASP A 85 -6.32 10.53 -7.84
N CYS A 86 -6.47 10.32 -6.52
CA CYS A 86 -7.43 11.03 -5.68
C CYS A 86 -7.05 12.50 -5.53
N ILE A 87 -5.78 12.78 -5.23
CA ILE A 87 -5.30 14.15 -5.00
C ILE A 87 -5.34 14.95 -6.30
N HIS A 88 -4.96 14.36 -7.43
CA HIS A 88 -5.07 14.99 -8.75
C HIS A 88 -6.52 15.40 -9.06
N PHE A 89 -7.50 14.56 -8.74
CA PHE A 89 -8.92 14.91 -8.91
C PHE A 89 -9.33 16.11 -8.03
N ILE A 90 -8.84 16.18 -6.79
CA ILE A 90 -9.10 17.31 -5.89
C ILE A 90 -8.43 18.58 -6.44
N GLU A 91 -7.15 18.50 -6.81
CA GLU A 91 -6.38 19.64 -7.33
C GLU A 91 -6.97 20.17 -8.64
N ASP A 92 -7.31 19.30 -9.60
CA ASP A 92 -7.95 19.71 -10.86
C ASP A 92 -9.25 20.46 -10.61
N ALA A 93 -10.10 19.93 -9.74
CA ALA A 93 -11.39 20.52 -9.41
C ALA A 93 -11.26 21.89 -8.73
N LEU A 94 -10.27 22.05 -7.84
CA LEU A 94 -10.01 23.31 -7.14
C LEU A 94 -9.33 24.36 -8.03
N ASN A 95 -8.47 23.93 -8.98
CA ASN A 95 -7.72 24.80 -9.88
C ASN A 95 -8.48 25.16 -11.17
N ALA A 96 -9.54 24.43 -11.53
CA ALA A 96 -10.31 24.66 -12.76
C ALA A 96 -11.06 26.02 -12.80
N SER A 97 -11.07 26.80 -11.72
CA SER A 97 -11.89 28.00 -11.57
C SER A 97 -11.14 29.31 -11.82
N GLU A 98 -11.23 29.84 -13.05
CA GLU A 98 -11.10 31.30 -13.27
C GLU A 98 -12.47 32.03 -13.28
N CYS A 99 -13.60 31.31 -13.48
CA CYS A 99 -14.91 31.93 -13.69
C CYS A 99 -16.05 31.49 -12.74
N LYS A 100 -15.93 30.39 -11.99
CA LYS A 100 -16.92 29.95 -10.99
C LYS A 100 -16.27 29.17 -9.84
N PRO A 101 -16.54 29.51 -8.57
CA PRO A 101 -16.01 28.77 -7.43
C PRO A 101 -16.43 27.30 -7.52
N SER A 102 -15.45 26.40 -7.37
CA SER A 102 -15.61 24.96 -7.44
C SER A 102 -15.18 24.36 -6.11
N SER A 103 -16.06 23.58 -5.49
CA SER A 103 -15.76 22.85 -4.25
C SER A 103 -15.84 21.33 -4.45
N VAL A 104 -15.04 20.60 -3.68
CA VAL A 104 -14.92 19.15 -3.67
C VAL A 104 -15.37 18.59 -2.33
N LEU A 105 -16.25 17.58 -2.36
CA LEU A 105 -16.57 16.77 -1.19
C LEU A 105 -15.86 15.41 -1.28
N VAL A 106 -15.01 15.11 -0.29
CA VAL A 106 -14.41 13.78 -0.12
C VAL A 106 -15.18 13.04 0.97
N HIS A 107 -15.82 11.92 0.62
CA HIS A 107 -16.61 11.17 1.59
C HIS A 107 -16.34 9.66 1.54
N CYS A 108 -16.70 9.00 2.65
CA CYS A 108 -16.82 7.56 2.75
C CYS A 108 -18.15 7.22 3.44
N HIS A 109 -18.25 6.07 4.11
CA HIS A 109 -19.50 5.68 4.77
C HIS A 109 -19.85 6.62 5.93
N VAL A 110 -18.92 6.80 6.89
CA VAL A 110 -19.14 7.62 8.11
C VAL A 110 -18.26 8.87 8.21
N GLY A 111 -17.32 9.05 7.27
CA GLY A 111 -16.46 10.24 7.23
C GLY A 111 -15.29 10.26 8.21
N GLN A 112 -14.81 9.11 8.69
CA GLN A 112 -13.82 9.04 9.78
C GLN A 112 -12.47 8.41 9.42
N SER A 113 -12.43 7.47 8.48
CA SER A 113 -11.22 6.67 8.18
C SER A 113 -10.79 6.81 6.72
N ARG A 114 -11.51 6.18 5.77
CA ARG A 114 -11.17 6.21 4.33
C ARG A 114 -11.08 7.61 3.72
N SER A 115 -12.10 8.45 3.88
CA SER A 115 -12.08 9.84 3.40
C SER A 115 -11.04 10.67 4.16
N ALA A 116 -10.90 10.44 5.47
CA ALA A 116 -9.90 11.11 6.29
C ALA A 116 -8.47 10.79 5.83
N ALA A 117 -8.19 9.57 5.38
CA ALA A 117 -6.90 9.18 4.84
C ALA A 117 -6.56 9.94 3.55
N VAL A 118 -7.53 10.04 2.63
CA VAL A 118 -7.34 10.81 1.38
C VAL A 118 -7.16 12.29 1.66
N VAL A 119 -7.97 12.88 2.54
CA VAL A 119 -7.85 14.29 2.94
C VAL A 119 -6.50 14.55 3.63
N THR A 120 -6.05 13.64 4.49
CA THR A 120 -4.73 13.74 5.14
C THR A 120 -3.62 13.70 4.09
N ALA A 121 -3.68 12.78 3.12
CA ALA A 121 -2.71 12.71 2.03
C ALA A 121 -2.68 13.99 1.17
N TYR A 122 -3.85 14.58 0.89
CA TYR A 122 -3.96 15.87 0.20
C TYR A 122 -3.24 16.98 0.99
N LEU A 123 -3.52 17.10 2.30
CA LEU A 123 -2.88 18.09 3.16
C LEU A 123 -1.35 17.91 3.20
N MET A 124 -0.88 16.67 3.29
CA MET A 124 0.56 16.36 3.23
C MET A 124 1.19 16.81 1.91
N LYS A 125 0.56 16.48 0.77
CA LYS A 125 1.10 16.77 -0.56
C LYS A 125 1.08 18.26 -0.92
N VAL A 126 -0.08 18.91 -0.72
CA VAL A 126 -0.34 20.29 -1.18
C VAL A 126 0.21 21.31 -0.19
N GLN A 127 0.03 21.09 1.12
CA GLN A 127 0.49 22.02 2.15
C GLN A 127 1.87 21.66 2.72
N LYS A 128 2.52 20.60 2.20
CA LYS A 128 3.85 20.13 2.64
C LYS A 128 3.91 19.84 4.15
N LEU A 129 2.81 19.33 4.70
CA LEU A 129 2.72 18.94 6.10
C LEU A 129 3.25 17.53 6.30
N THR A 130 3.81 17.28 7.49
CA THR A 130 4.10 15.91 7.91
C THR A 130 2.80 15.13 8.13
N LEU A 131 2.85 13.79 8.13
CA LEU A 131 1.68 12.96 8.48
C LEU A 131 1.09 13.39 9.83
N HIS A 132 1.96 13.62 10.83
CA HIS A 132 1.53 14.03 12.16
C HIS A 132 0.79 15.38 12.15
N ASP A 133 1.35 16.38 11.47
CA ASP A 133 0.76 17.72 11.41
C ASP A 133 -0.54 17.74 10.60
N ALA A 134 -0.57 17.05 9.46
CA ALA A 134 -1.76 16.93 8.61
C ALA A 134 -2.90 16.23 9.36
N TYR A 135 -2.61 15.12 10.03
CA TYR A 135 -3.61 14.38 10.79
C TYR A 135 -4.12 15.18 12.00
N THR A 136 -3.22 15.84 12.73
CA THR A 136 -3.58 16.70 13.86
C THR A 136 -4.45 17.88 13.40
N LYS A 137 -4.13 18.49 12.26
CA LYS A 137 -4.95 19.56 11.65
C LYS A 137 -6.36 19.05 11.34
N LEU A 138 -6.47 17.88 10.73
CA LEU A 138 -7.77 17.27 10.42
C LEU A 138 -8.57 16.96 11.70
N GLN A 139 -7.95 16.37 12.72
CA GLN A 139 -8.60 16.07 13.99
C GLN A 139 -9.07 17.31 14.77
N ARG A 140 -8.38 18.46 14.62
CA ARG A 140 -8.84 19.72 15.21
C ARG A 140 -10.15 20.21 14.59
N LEU A 141 -10.35 19.98 13.29
CA LEU A 141 -11.55 20.37 12.56
C LEU A 141 -12.67 19.33 12.71
N LYS A 142 -12.31 18.04 12.74
CA LYS A 142 -13.23 16.91 12.87
C LYS A 142 -12.72 15.92 13.94
N PRO A 143 -13.05 16.14 15.24
CA PRO A 143 -12.50 15.35 16.34
C PRO A 143 -12.88 13.86 16.37
N ASP A 144 -13.94 13.46 15.64
CA ASP A 144 -14.37 12.06 15.51
C ASP A 144 -13.60 11.29 14.44
N VAL A 145 -12.67 11.94 13.72
CA VAL A 145 -11.76 11.25 12.79
C VAL A 145 -10.89 10.26 13.54
N LYS A 146 -10.95 9.01 13.07
CA LYS A 146 -10.17 7.89 13.57
C LYS A 146 -9.85 6.95 12.41
N MET A 147 -8.68 7.15 11.82
CA MET A 147 -8.14 6.23 10.81
C MET A 147 -7.71 4.90 11.42
N ASN A 148 -7.78 3.83 10.64
CA ASN A 148 -7.13 2.57 10.99
C ASN A 148 -5.59 2.69 10.90
N GLU A 149 -4.88 1.78 11.58
CA GLU A 149 -3.41 1.80 11.64
C GLU A 149 -2.79 1.55 10.26
N GLU A 150 -3.38 0.68 9.44
CA GLU A 150 -2.87 0.38 8.09
C GLU A 150 -2.93 1.58 7.13
N PHE A 151 -3.90 2.48 7.27
CA PHE A 151 -3.93 3.73 6.50
C PHE A 151 -2.88 4.71 7.00
N LEU A 152 -2.62 4.77 8.31
CA LEU A 152 -1.52 5.57 8.85
C LEU A 152 -0.17 5.05 8.34
N ASP A 153 0.05 3.74 8.33
CA ASP A 153 1.26 3.11 7.77
C ASP A 153 1.43 3.40 6.27
N GLN A 154 0.33 3.35 5.52
CA GLN A 154 0.31 3.72 4.10
C GLN A 154 0.66 5.19 3.90
N LEU A 155 0.15 6.10 4.73
CA LEU A 155 0.48 7.52 4.67
C LEU A 155 1.93 7.80 5.10
N ALA A 156 2.46 7.07 6.08
CA ALA A 156 3.87 7.18 6.46
C ALA A 156 4.79 6.71 5.31
N MET A 157 4.39 5.66 4.59
CA MET A 157 5.08 5.25 3.38
C MET A 157 5.00 6.33 2.29
N TYR A 158 3.83 6.94 2.12
CA TYR A 158 3.64 8.04 1.18
C TYR A 158 4.52 9.25 1.52
N GLU A 159 4.61 9.63 2.79
CA GLU A 159 5.52 10.67 3.29
C GLU A 159 6.98 10.35 2.98
N SER A 160 7.41 9.10 3.21
CA SER A 160 8.78 8.65 2.93
C SER A 160 9.15 8.69 1.43
N MET A 161 8.15 8.71 0.55
CA MET A 161 8.28 8.89 -0.90
C MET A 161 7.98 10.34 -1.32
N ASN A 162 8.14 11.30 -0.41
CA ASN A 162 7.90 12.73 -0.64
C ASN A 162 6.48 13.09 -1.09
N CYS A 163 5.48 12.33 -0.63
CA CYS A 163 4.07 12.49 -1.02
C CYS A 163 3.85 12.34 -2.53
N GLU A 164 4.59 11.42 -3.15
CA GLU A 164 4.42 11.01 -4.53
C GLU A 164 4.72 9.51 -4.64
N LEU A 165 3.85 8.74 -5.28
CA LEU A 165 3.99 7.28 -5.30
C LEU A 165 5.11 6.83 -6.24
N ASP A 166 6.30 6.61 -5.69
CA ASP A 166 7.40 6.02 -6.45
C ASP A 166 7.21 4.50 -6.65
N ARG A 167 6.79 4.10 -7.85
CA ARG A 167 6.62 2.70 -8.25
C ARG A 167 7.92 1.89 -8.22
N ASN A 168 9.07 2.54 -8.28
CA ASN A 168 10.39 1.91 -8.22
C ASN A 168 10.92 1.76 -6.80
N SER A 169 10.30 2.42 -5.82
CA SER A 169 10.68 2.33 -4.41
C SER A 169 10.64 0.87 -3.93
N PRO A 170 11.74 0.37 -3.33
CA PRO A 170 11.76 -0.97 -2.72
C PRO A 170 10.68 -1.13 -1.64
N LEU A 171 10.34 -0.06 -0.92
CA LEU A 171 9.29 -0.09 0.11
C LEU A 171 7.92 -0.35 -0.52
N TYR A 172 7.58 0.38 -1.59
CA TYR A 172 6.29 0.23 -2.25
C TYR A 172 6.18 -1.10 -3.02
N LYS A 173 7.29 -1.59 -3.58
CA LYS A 173 7.36 -2.96 -4.15
C LYS A 173 7.11 -4.03 -3.10
N GLN A 174 7.72 -3.91 -1.91
CA GLN A 174 7.46 -4.84 -0.81
C GLN A 174 6.01 -4.75 -0.33
N PHE A 175 5.46 -3.53 -0.22
CA PHE A 175 4.09 -3.30 0.18
C PHE A 175 3.08 -3.96 -0.76
N ARG A 176 3.19 -3.72 -2.08
CA ARG A 176 2.25 -4.33 -3.05
C ARG A 176 2.33 -5.85 -3.04
N LEU A 177 3.54 -6.42 -2.86
CA LEU A 177 3.72 -7.86 -2.76
C LEU A 177 3.05 -8.44 -1.50
N ARG A 178 3.13 -7.74 -0.37
CA ARG A 178 2.41 -8.14 0.85
C ARG A 178 0.89 -8.06 0.69
N LYS A 179 0.38 -6.99 0.06
CA LYS A 179 -1.06 -6.86 -0.22
C LYS A 179 -1.59 -7.97 -1.12
N VAL A 180 -0.76 -8.46 -2.04
CA VAL A 180 -1.05 -9.67 -2.82
C VAL A 180 -1.16 -10.84 -1.85
N THR A 181 -0.14 -11.14 -1.03
CA THR A 181 -0.17 -12.27 -0.08
C THR A 181 -1.33 -12.24 0.93
N GLU A 182 -1.71 -11.07 1.44
CA GLU A 182 -2.77 -10.90 2.43
C GLU A 182 -4.17 -11.22 1.87
N LYS A 183 -4.38 -11.07 0.57
CA LYS A 183 -5.63 -11.48 -0.08
C LYS A 183 -5.77 -13.00 -0.20
N TYR A 184 -4.71 -13.76 0.07
CA TYR A 184 -4.75 -15.22 0.08
C TYR A 184 -4.97 -15.71 1.52
N PRO A 185 -6.11 -16.35 1.83
CA PRO A 185 -6.45 -16.70 3.20
C PRO A 185 -5.45 -17.73 3.79
N GLU A 186 -4.91 -17.41 4.96
CA GLU A 186 -4.04 -18.29 5.77
C GLU A 186 -4.78 -19.53 6.34
N GLN A 187 -6.08 -19.70 6.05
CA GLN A 187 -6.92 -20.72 6.68
C GLN A 187 -7.67 -21.58 5.66
N GLY A 188 -7.06 -22.69 5.27
CA GLY A 188 -7.78 -23.96 5.32
C GLY A 188 -8.73 -24.35 4.19
N ILE A 189 -8.52 -23.90 2.94
CA ILE A 189 -9.12 -24.62 1.80
C ILE A 189 -8.09 -24.88 0.70
N LEU A 190 -7.41 -26.02 0.82
CA LEU A 190 -6.48 -26.57 -0.17
C LEU A 190 -7.08 -26.65 -1.60
N CYS A 191 -8.42 -26.61 -1.75
CA CYS A 191 -9.09 -26.68 -3.05
C CYS A 191 -9.40 -25.32 -3.73
N PHE A 192 -9.28 -24.17 -3.04
CA PHE A 192 -9.40 -22.84 -3.68
C PHE A 192 -8.05 -22.19 -4.03
N ILE A 193 -6.95 -22.67 -3.44
CA ILE A 193 -5.58 -22.16 -3.66
C ILE A 193 -5.17 -22.23 -5.15
N ASN A 194 -5.67 -23.22 -5.89
CA ASN A 194 -5.36 -23.37 -7.31
C ASN A 194 -6.02 -22.31 -8.19
N ALA A 195 -7.12 -21.65 -7.80
CA ALA A 195 -7.86 -20.74 -8.68
C ALA A 195 -7.36 -19.29 -8.62
N GLU A 196 -6.99 -18.77 -7.45
CA GLU A 196 -6.55 -17.37 -7.30
C GLU A 196 -5.04 -17.20 -7.58
N LEU A 197 -4.22 -18.23 -7.33
CA LEU A 197 -2.83 -18.23 -7.81
C LEU A 197 -2.74 -18.43 -9.33
N GLN A 198 -3.85 -18.69 -10.05
CA GLN A 198 -3.84 -18.59 -11.51
C GLN A 198 -3.86 -17.13 -11.99
N ASN A 199 -4.21 -16.17 -11.13
CA ASN A 199 -4.45 -14.78 -11.50
C ASN A 199 -3.70 -13.77 -10.61
N VAL A 200 -2.40 -14.00 -10.36
CA VAL A 200 -1.55 -12.96 -9.74
C VAL A 200 -1.54 -11.72 -10.65
N PRO A 201 -1.85 -10.51 -10.15
CA PRO A 201 -1.91 -9.32 -11.00
C PRO A 201 -0.59 -9.09 -11.73
N LYS A 202 -0.64 -8.87 -13.06
CA LYS A 202 0.55 -8.70 -13.90
C LYS A 202 1.44 -7.53 -13.47
N GLU A 203 0.86 -6.51 -12.84
CA GLU A 203 1.53 -5.32 -12.31
C GLU A 203 2.51 -5.63 -11.16
N VAL A 204 2.39 -6.81 -10.56
CA VAL A 204 3.28 -7.29 -9.49
C VAL A 204 4.60 -7.79 -10.08
N PHE A 205 4.62 -8.15 -11.36
CA PHE A 205 5.79 -8.68 -12.04
C PHE A 205 6.62 -7.57 -12.67
N ALA A 206 7.91 -7.54 -12.37
CA ALA A 206 8.86 -6.78 -13.16
C ALA A 206 8.94 -7.32 -14.60
N ALA A 207 9.13 -6.42 -15.56
CA ALA A 207 9.31 -6.79 -16.96
C ALA A 207 10.52 -7.73 -17.14
N ASP A 208 10.42 -8.68 -18.08
CA ASP A 208 11.56 -9.54 -18.41
C ASP A 208 12.72 -8.73 -19.01
N PRO A 209 13.88 -8.66 -18.35
CA PRO A 209 15.00 -7.86 -18.83
C PRO A 209 15.63 -8.37 -20.13
N ALA A 210 15.31 -9.58 -20.62
CA ALA A 210 15.75 -9.98 -21.96
C ALA A 210 14.86 -9.45 -23.08
N GLN A 211 13.68 -8.93 -22.77
CA GLN A 211 12.75 -8.38 -23.76
C GLN A 211 12.88 -6.86 -23.87
N THR A 212 13.66 -6.24 -22.99
CA THR A 212 13.70 -4.79 -22.82
C THR A 212 15.14 -4.31 -22.70
N GLN A 213 15.52 -3.32 -23.52
CA GLN A 213 16.85 -2.70 -23.43
C GLN A 213 16.84 -1.59 -22.38
N ASN A 214 17.72 -1.68 -21.39
CA ASN A 214 17.90 -0.68 -20.35
C ASN A 214 19.38 -0.66 -19.93
N ALA A 215 19.94 0.52 -19.68
CA ALA A 215 21.33 0.72 -19.23
C ALA A 215 21.55 0.37 -17.75
N GLU A 216 20.51 -0.07 -17.05
CA GLU A 216 20.58 -0.48 -15.66
C GLU A 216 21.50 -1.71 -15.45
N VAL A 217 22.08 -1.83 -14.25
CA VAL A 217 22.79 -3.04 -13.81
C VAL A 217 21.84 -4.24 -13.88
N VAL A 218 22.32 -5.31 -14.52
CA VAL A 218 21.56 -6.55 -14.71
C VAL A 218 22.26 -7.75 -14.08
N TYR A 219 21.47 -8.76 -13.71
CA TYR A 219 21.95 -10.00 -13.14
C TYR A 219 21.68 -11.15 -14.11
N ARG A 220 22.71 -11.90 -14.47
CA ARG A 220 22.62 -13.00 -15.44
C ARG A 220 22.87 -14.36 -14.79
N CYS A 221 22.26 -15.40 -15.33
CA CYS A 221 22.55 -16.78 -14.95
C CYS A 221 24.03 -17.10 -15.18
N ARG A 222 24.73 -17.59 -14.15
CA ARG A 222 26.15 -17.93 -14.25
C ARG A 222 26.45 -19.07 -15.24
N LYS A 223 25.49 -19.99 -15.45
CA LYS A 223 25.63 -21.14 -16.37
C LYS A 223 25.45 -20.77 -17.84
N CYS A 224 24.41 -20.03 -18.19
CA CYS A 224 24.03 -19.80 -19.59
C CYS A 224 23.99 -18.33 -20.03
N ARG A 225 24.33 -17.42 -19.11
CA ARG A 225 24.39 -15.96 -19.28
C ARG A 225 23.08 -15.27 -19.67
N ARG A 226 21.93 -15.97 -19.62
CA ARG A 226 20.60 -15.36 -19.75
C ARG A 226 20.42 -14.30 -18.65
N VAL A 227 20.05 -13.08 -19.02
CA VAL A 227 19.67 -12.02 -18.07
C VAL A 227 18.43 -12.46 -17.30
N LEU A 228 18.36 -12.21 -16.00
CA LEU A 228 17.30 -12.72 -15.12
C LEU A 228 16.51 -11.59 -14.45
N PHE A 229 17.19 -10.60 -13.86
CA PHE A 229 16.54 -9.49 -13.18
C PHE A 229 17.45 -8.26 -13.20
N ARG A 230 16.90 -7.10 -12.82
CA ARG A 230 17.62 -5.82 -12.75
C ARG A 230 17.94 -5.45 -11.31
N ARG A 231 18.84 -4.49 -11.10
CA ARG A 231 19.11 -3.93 -9.76
C ARG A 231 17.84 -3.40 -9.10
N SER A 232 16.98 -2.72 -9.85
CA SER A 232 15.68 -2.19 -9.41
C SER A 232 14.73 -3.26 -8.92
N SER A 233 14.91 -4.51 -9.34
CA SER A 233 14.11 -5.64 -8.84
C SER A 233 14.50 -6.06 -7.43
N ILE A 234 15.64 -5.61 -6.88
CA ILE A 234 16.12 -6.06 -5.57
C ILE A 234 15.37 -5.35 -4.43
N LEU A 235 14.77 -6.15 -3.56
CA LEU A 235 14.08 -5.73 -2.35
C LEU A 235 15.05 -5.86 -1.16
N SER A 236 15.66 -4.75 -0.80
CA SER A 236 16.61 -4.70 0.32
C SER A 236 15.87 -4.83 1.65
N HIS A 237 16.46 -5.55 2.61
CA HIS A 237 15.96 -5.64 3.98
C HIS A 237 17.05 -5.20 4.96
N SER A 238 16.63 -4.63 6.09
CA SER A 238 17.52 -4.38 7.22
C SER A 238 18.10 -5.70 7.72
N MET A 239 19.41 -5.75 7.99
CA MET A 239 20.06 -6.95 8.51
C MET A 239 19.36 -7.43 9.79
N GLY A 240 19.07 -8.73 9.86
CA GLY A 240 18.60 -9.34 11.11
C GLY A 240 19.72 -9.42 12.13
N SER A 241 19.39 -9.84 13.36
CA SER A 241 20.36 -10.03 14.45
C SER A 241 21.36 -11.19 14.22
N GLY A 242 21.58 -11.63 12.98
CA GLY A 242 22.54 -12.65 12.61
C GLY A 242 22.20 -14.04 13.19
N PRO A 243 23.22 -14.90 13.38
CA PRO A 243 23.10 -16.25 13.93
C PRO A 243 22.36 -16.36 15.27
N SER A 244 22.22 -15.26 16.02
CA SER A 244 21.49 -15.23 17.30
C SER A 244 19.97 -15.45 17.12
N ALA A 245 19.42 -15.17 15.93
CA ALA A 245 18.04 -15.52 15.57
C ALA A 245 17.81 -17.04 15.38
N PHE A 246 18.88 -17.84 15.34
CA PHE A 246 18.84 -19.30 15.19
C PHE A 246 19.02 -20.04 16.53
N SER A 247 19.03 -19.30 17.66
CA SER A 247 19.47 -19.83 18.96
C SER A 247 18.47 -20.75 19.66
N HIS A 248 17.24 -20.90 19.16
CA HIS A 248 16.25 -21.81 19.76
C HIS A 248 16.48 -23.31 19.48
N LYS A 249 17.57 -23.71 18.79
CA LYS A 249 17.84 -25.14 18.46
C LYS A 249 19.28 -25.63 18.64
N ARG A 250 20.12 -25.01 19.48
CA ARG A 250 21.46 -25.58 19.80
C ARG A 250 21.68 -25.77 21.31
N PRO A 251 22.06 -26.98 21.77
CA PRO A 251 22.56 -27.19 23.12
C PRO A 251 23.94 -26.54 23.27
N SER A 252 24.05 -25.67 24.28
CA SER A 252 25.26 -25.22 24.99
C SER A 252 26.61 -25.33 24.26
N GLY A 253 27.12 -24.20 23.74
CA GLY A 253 28.51 -24.07 23.32
C GLY A 253 28.88 -22.67 22.80
N ARG A 254 29.62 -21.91 23.63
CA ARG A 254 30.43 -20.68 23.39
C ARG A 254 29.93 -19.65 22.35
N LEU A 255 29.62 -18.45 22.85
CA LEU A 255 29.45 -17.21 22.08
C LEU A 255 30.80 -16.75 21.47
N PRO A 256 30.88 -16.47 20.16
CA PRO A 256 31.90 -15.56 19.64
C PRO A 256 31.40 -14.13 19.75
N ALA A 257 32.24 -13.28 20.35
CA ALA A 257 32.07 -11.83 20.40
C ALA A 257 32.36 -11.19 19.04
N THR A 258 31.63 -10.10 18.78
CA THR A 258 31.96 -8.94 17.91
C THR A 258 32.37 -9.17 16.44
N GLY A 259 31.49 -8.71 15.55
CA GLY A 259 31.90 -7.91 14.38
C GLY A 259 32.40 -8.68 13.16
N ASP A 260 31.46 -9.11 12.31
CA ASP A 260 31.66 -9.01 10.86
C ASP A 260 30.30 -8.79 10.19
N GLN A 261 30.18 -7.73 9.39
CA GLN A 261 28.99 -7.44 8.60
C GLN A 261 28.90 -8.47 7.48
N THR A 262 28.45 -9.67 7.82
CA THR A 262 28.33 -10.77 6.86
C THR A 262 27.24 -10.43 5.85
N GLU A 263 27.63 -9.95 4.67
CA GLU A 263 26.72 -9.68 3.57
C GLU A 263 25.82 -10.90 3.30
N CYS A 264 24.52 -10.67 3.10
CA CYS A 264 23.56 -11.74 2.82
C CYS A 264 24.01 -12.59 1.61
N THR A 265 23.77 -13.90 1.66
CA THR A 265 24.18 -14.84 0.59
C THR A 265 23.25 -14.85 -0.63
N SER A 266 22.12 -14.15 -0.53
CA SER A 266 21.07 -14.12 -1.54
C SER A 266 20.55 -12.71 -1.76
N TYR A 267 20.08 -12.45 -2.98
CA TYR A 267 19.23 -11.32 -3.29
C TYR A 267 17.78 -11.72 -3.08
N PHE A 268 16.98 -10.86 -2.46
CA PHE A 268 15.52 -10.96 -2.49
C PHE A 268 15.04 -9.99 -3.57
N ILE A 269 14.16 -10.46 -4.44
CA ILE A 269 13.69 -9.66 -5.57
C ILE A 269 12.17 -9.63 -5.64
N GLU A 270 11.61 -8.65 -6.35
CA GLU A 270 10.24 -8.76 -6.84
C GLU A 270 10.18 -9.85 -7.92
N PRO A 271 9.03 -10.53 -8.09
CA PRO A 271 8.89 -11.54 -9.12
C PRO A 271 9.04 -10.90 -10.50
N VAL A 272 9.67 -11.61 -11.43
CA VAL A 272 9.89 -11.15 -12.82
C VAL A 272 9.00 -11.97 -13.74
N GLN A 273 8.52 -11.39 -14.85
CA GLN A 273 7.60 -12.04 -15.79
C GLN A 273 7.99 -13.47 -16.21
N TRP A 274 9.29 -13.77 -16.39
CA TRP A 274 9.72 -15.12 -16.77
C TRP A 274 9.45 -16.17 -15.67
N MET A 275 9.22 -15.75 -14.42
CA MET A 275 8.87 -16.60 -13.28
C MET A 275 7.39 -16.96 -13.25
N GLU A 276 6.52 -16.17 -13.91
CA GLU A 276 5.05 -16.25 -13.80
C GLU A 276 4.56 -17.71 -13.85
N LYS A 277 4.87 -18.45 -14.93
CA LYS A 277 4.44 -19.85 -15.08
C LYS A 277 4.86 -20.79 -13.96
N GLY A 278 5.96 -20.51 -13.27
CA GLY A 278 6.46 -21.32 -12.15
C GLY A 278 5.92 -20.91 -10.78
N LEU A 279 5.30 -19.72 -10.68
CA LEU A 279 4.71 -19.18 -9.45
C LEU A 279 3.21 -19.42 -9.36
N LEU A 280 2.52 -19.53 -10.51
CA LEU A 280 1.08 -19.74 -10.54
C LEU A 280 0.71 -21.14 -10.00
N GLY A 281 -0.31 -21.18 -9.14
CA GLY A 281 -0.85 -22.40 -8.54
C GLY A 281 -0.03 -23.03 -7.40
N VAL A 282 1.08 -22.42 -6.95
CA VAL A 282 1.97 -23.00 -5.93
C VAL A 282 2.41 -21.99 -4.85
N MET A 283 2.53 -22.45 -3.60
CA MET A 283 2.89 -21.61 -2.44
C MET A 283 4.39 -21.42 -2.25
N ASP A 284 5.18 -22.40 -2.68
CA ASP A 284 6.63 -22.38 -2.59
C ASP A 284 7.23 -23.25 -3.70
N GLY A 285 8.51 -23.07 -3.98
CA GLY A 285 9.18 -23.86 -5.00
C GLY A 285 10.57 -23.38 -5.37
N GLN A 286 11.08 -23.96 -6.44
CA GLN A 286 12.41 -23.64 -6.96
C GLN A 286 12.32 -22.63 -8.10
N LEU A 287 13.22 -21.64 -8.09
CA LEU A 287 13.41 -20.75 -9.23
C LEU A 287 14.45 -21.36 -10.17
N LEU A 288 14.00 -21.78 -11.37
CA LEU A 288 14.84 -22.38 -12.40
C LEU A 288 15.12 -21.39 -13.52
N CYS A 289 16.34 -21.43 -14.07
CA CYS A 289 16.68 -20.58 -15.20
C CYS A 289 15.84 -20.93 -16.45
N PRO A 290 15.13 -19.98 -17.08
CA PRO A 290 14.24 -20.28 -18.21
C PRO A 290 14.98 -20.73 -19.48
N LYS A 291 16.31 -20.54 -19.54
CA LYS A 291 17.14 -20.96 -20.68
C LYS A 291 17.83 -22.32 -20.48
N CYS A 292 18.30 -22.64 -19.28
CA CYS A 292 19.18 -23.81 -19.05
C CYS A 292 18.76 -24.70 -17.88
N ASN A 293 17.62 -24.39 -17.27
CA ASN A 293 16.99 -25.11 -16.17
C ASN A 293 17.86 -25.31 -14.91
N SER A 294 18.98 -24.59 -14.78
CA SER A 294 19.77 -24.63 -13.55
C SER A 294 19.02 -23.96 -12.41
N LYS A 295 19.06 -24.55 -11.21
CA LYS A 295 18.51 -23.94 -10.00
C LYS A 295 19.22 -22.62 -9.67
N LEU A 296 18.44 -21.54 -9.58
CA LEU A 296 18.90 -20.18 -9.26
C LEU A 296 18.60 -19.80 -7.81
N GLY A 297 17.53 -20.36 -7.24
CA GLY A 297 17.11 -20.11 -5.86
C GLY A 297 15.77 -20.75 -5.53
N SER A 298 14.98 -20.09 -4.69
CA SER A 298 13.68 -20.54 -4.17
C SER A 298 12.70 -19.38 -4.08
N PHE A 299 11.41 -19.69 -3.97
CA PHE A 299 10.40 -18.72 -3.56
C PHE A 299 9.48 -19.35 -2.50
N ASN A 300 8.91 -18.49 -1.66
CA ASN A 300 7.87 -18.84 -0.70
C ASN A 300 6.98 -17.61 -0.47
N TRP A 301 5.68 -17.76 -0.71
CA TRP A 301 4.70 -16.69 -0.54
C TRP A 301 4.49 -16.29 0.92
N TYR A 302 4.67 -17.20 1.89
CA TYR A 302 4.64 -16.89 3.33
C TYR A 302 5.97 -16.33 3.86
N GLY A 303 7.00 -16.38 3.03
CA GLY A 303 8.32 -15.86 3.33
C GLY A 303 9.35 -16.90 3.71
N GLU A 304 10.61 -16.47 3.75
CA GLU A 304 11.76 -17.28 4.14
C GLU A 304 12.69 -16.45 5.02
N GLN A 305 13.44 -17.14 5.89
CA GLN A 305 14.48 -16.50 6.69
C GLN A 305 15.76 -16.32 5.85
N CYS A 306 16.24 -15.08 5.75
CA CYS A 306 17.53 -14.77 5.15
C CYS A 306 18.69 -15.30 6.01
N SER A 307 19.86 -15.52 5.39
CA SER A 307 21.10 -15.87 6.10
C SER A 307 21.50 -14.88 7.20
N CYS A 308 21.08 -13.61 7.11
CA CYS A 308 21.29 -12.61 8.16
C CYS A 308 20.31 -12.74 9.34
N GLY A 309 19.37 -13.67 9.29
CA GLY A 309 18.34 -13.90 10.31
C GLY A 309 17.04 -13.12 10.12
N ARG A 310 16.96 -12.18 9.16
CA ARG A 310 15.75 -11.40 8.86
C ARG A 310 14.71 -12.28 8.15
N TRP A 311 13.46 -12.24 8.60
CA TRP A 311 12.32 -12.82 7.90
C TRP A 311 11.88 -11.90 6.75
N VAL A 312 11.71 -12.45 5.55
CA VAL A 312 11.30 -11.72 4.35
C VAL A 312 10.01 -12.33 3.81
N THR A 313 8.94 -11.55 3.67
CA THR A 313 7.62 -12.02 3.20
C THR A 313 6.99 -11.05 2.19
N PRO A 314 6.58 -11.52 1.00
CA PRO A 314 6.94 -12.82 0.41
C PRO A 314 8.44 -12.89 0.06
N ALA A 315 8.98 -14.09 -0.09
CA ALA A 315 10.38 -14.32 -0.42
C ALA A 315 10.54 -14.86 -1.84
N PHE A 316 11.24 -14.11 -2.70
CA PHE A 316 11.76 -14.61 -3.97
C PHE A 316 13.28 -14.50 -3.94
N GLN A 317 13.91 -15.61 -3.54
CA GLN A 317 15.32 -15.67 -3.21
C GLN A 317 16.15 -16.09 -4.42
N MET A 318 17.14 -15.29 -4.78
CA MET A 318 18.14 -15.57 -5.82
C MET A 318 19.52 -15.71 -5.19
N HIS A 319 20.13 -16.89 -5.29
CA HIS A 319 21.44 -17.14 -4.68
C HIS A 319 22.54 -16.37 -5.41
N LYS A 320 23.34 -15.58 -4.66
CA LYS A 320 24.44 -14.77 -5.23
C LYS A 320 25.42 -15.62 -6.04
N ASN A 321 25.71 -16.84 -5.60
CA ASN A 321 26.66 -17.74 -6.29
C ASN A 321 26.14 -18.32 -7.63
N ARG A 322 24.84 -18.16 -7.94
CA ARG A 322 24.20 -18.64 -9.18
C ARG A 322 24.02 -17.55 -10.24
N VAL A 323 24.29 -16.29 -9.90
CA VAL A 323 24.10 -15.14 -10.80
C VAL A 323 25.34 -14.25 -10.82
N ASP A 324 25.61 -13.63 -11.97
CA ASP A 324 26.67 -12.62 -12.10
C ASP A 324 26.04 -11.23 -12.25
N GLU A 325 26.52 -10.25 -11.49
CA GLU A 325 26.20 -8.83 -11.67
C GLU A 325 26.98 -8.27 -12.86
N ILE A 326 26.28 -7.58 -13.76
CA ILE A 326 26.86 -6.92 -14.93
C ILE A 326 26.54 -5.44 -14.86
N LYS A 327 27.57 -4.65 -14.60
CA LYS A 327 27.51 -3.19 -14.65
C LYS A 327 27.69 -2.76 -16.11
N HIS A 328 26.78 -1.93 -16.63
CA HIS A 328 27.00 -1.28 -17.92
C HIS A 328 28.17 -0.29 -17.76
N ILE A 329 29.30 -0.59 -18.39
CA ILE A 329 30.44 0.33 -18.45
C ILE A 329 30.20 1.23 -19.66
N SER A 330 29.89 2.51 -19.42
CA SER A 330 29.90 3.52 -20.48
C SER A 330 31.35 3.77 -20.90
N ILE A 331 31.71 3.41 -22.13
CA ILE A 331 33.06 3.54 -22.72
C ILE A 331 33.52 5.02 -22.86
N VAL A 332 32.72 5.99 -22.44
CA VAL A 332 33.07 7.43 -22.47
C VAL A 332 34.15 7.78 -21.43
N ALA A 333 34.39 6.93 -20.42
CA ALA A 333 35.39 7.16 -19.38
C ALA A 333 36.82 6.65 -19.69
N LEU A 334 37.10 6.24 -20.94
CA LEU A 334 38.39 5.69 -21.35
C LEU A 334 39.06 6.48 -22.51
N LYS A 335 38.79 7.78 -22.61
CA LYS A 335 39.53 8.67 -23.52
C LYS A 335 40.30 9.74 -22.77
#